data_AF-A0AAD1ETN9-F1
#
_entry.id   AF-A0AAD1ETN9-F1
#
_cell.length_a   1.000
_cell.length_b   1.000
_cell.length_c   1.000
_cell.angle_alpha   90.00
_cell.angle_beta   90.00
_cell.angle_gamma   90.00
#
_symmetry.space_group_name_H-M   'P 1'
#
loop_
_entity.id
_entity.type
_entity.pdbx_description
1 polymer ?
#
loop_
_entity_poly.entity_id
_entity_poly.type
_entity_poly.pdbx_seq_one_letter_code
_entity_poly.pdbx_strand_id
1 'polypeptide(L)'
;MPITLASIKRKLDGKIGENLTVVAQAGRKKVTRRRGTLKETYPAIFVVDLDQSENAFERVSYSYADLLTKSIKITFEGEEKAS
;
A
#
# COMPACT_ATOMS: atom_id res chain seq x y z
N MET A 1 13.45 -6.46 16.25
CA MET A 1 12.01 -6.20 16.50
C MET A 1 11.20 -7.02 15.51
N PRO A 2 10.23 -7.84 15.95
CA PRO A 2 9.33 -8.55 15.04
C PRO A 2 8.44 -7.58 14.27
N ILE A 3 8.06 -7.95 13.04
CA ILE A 3 7.10 -7.18 12.24
C ILE A 3 5.71 -7.46 12.80
N THR A 4 5.09 -6.45 13.39
CA THR A 4 3.71 -6.51 13.90
C THR A 4 2.80 -5.57 13.10
N LEU A 5 1.48 -5.81 13.13
CA LEU A 5 0.50 -4.92 12.50
C LEU A 5 0.65 -3.47 13.01
N ALA A 6 0.89 -3.30 14.32
CA ALA A 6 1.14 -1.98 14.92
C ALA A 6 2.41 -1.31 14.35
N SER A 7 3.49 -2.07 14.12
CA SER A 7 4.71 -1.54 13.51
C SER A 7 4.51 -1.14 12.04
N ILE A 8 3.71 -1.91 11.29
CA ILE A 8 3.36 -1.60 9.90
C ILE A 8 2.52 -0.31 9.85
N LYS A 9 1.49 -0.22 10.71
CA LYS A 9 0.68 0.99 10.83
C LYS A 9 1.52 2.22 11.13
N ARG A 10 2.39 2.16 12.16
CA ARG A 10 3.24 3.31 12.53
C ARG A 10 4.16 3.76 11.40
N LYS A 11 4.67 2.84 10.59
CA LYS A 11 5.46 3.18 9.39
C LYS A 11 4.60 3.93 8.37
N LEU A 12 3.39 3.46 8.11
CA LEU A 12 2.46 4.07 7.17
C LEU A 12 1.93 5.43 7.65
N ASP A 13 1.70 5.59 8.96
CA ASP A 13 1.29 6.87 9.54
C ASP A 13 2.30 7.99 9.22
N GLY A 14 3.60 7.67 9.20
CA GLY A 14 4.67 8.61 8.84
C GLY A 14 4.86 8.84 7.34
N LYS A 15 4.04 8.23 6.49
CA LYS A 15 4.14 8.24 5.01
C LYS A 15 2.87 8.79 4.34
N ILE A 16 1.93 9.31 5.11
CA ILE A 16 0.68 9.89 4.59
C ILE A 16 1.02 11.06 3.67
N GLY A 17 0.39 11.09 2.50
CA GLY A 17 0.64 12.06 1.43
C GLY A 17 1.73 11.64 0.45
N GLU A 18 2.49 10.57 0.71
CA GLU A 18 3.50 10.07 -0.23
C GLU A 18 2.90 9.18 -1.32
N ASN A 19 3.46 9.27 -2.52
CA ASN A 19 3.13 8.41 -3.64
C ASN A 19 3.73 7.02 -3.45
N LEU A 20 2.97 6.02 -3.87
CA LEU A 20 3.36 4.62 -3.80
C LEU A 20 2.78 3.80 -4.94
N THR A 21 3.43 2.67 -5.19
CA THR A 21 2.90 1.61 -6.03
C THR A 21 2.46 0.44 -5.17
N VAL A 22 1.20 0.00 -5.34
CA VAL A 22 0.69 -1.25 -4.75
C VAL A 22 0.78 -2.37 -5.78
N VAL A 23 1.32 -3.51 -5.36
CA VAL A 23 1.36 -4.76 -6.12
C VAL A 23 0.56 -5.81 -5.37
N ALA A 24 -0.60 -6.22 -5.88
CA ALA A 24 -1.51 -7.14 -5.21
C ALA A 24 -1.68 -8.46 -5.98
N GLN A 25 -1.76 -9.59 -5.26
CA GLN A 25 -2.13 -10.89 -5.82
C GLN A 25 -3.65 -10.96 -5.98
N ALA A 26 -4.15 -10.89 -7.22
CA ALA A 26 -5.57 -10.93 -7.56
C ALA A 26 -6.07 -12.36 -7.88
N GLY A 27 -5.25 -13.40 -7.69
CA GLY A 27 -5.61 -14.80 -7.94
C GLY A 27 -4.41 -15.69 -8.24
N ARG A 28 -4.65 -16.94 -8.70
CA ARG A 28 -3.61 -17.98 -8.87
C ARG A 28 -2.47 -17.66 -9.84
N LYS A 29 -2.61 -16.67 -10.72
CA LYS A 29 -1.56 -16.20 -11.65
C LYS A 29 -1.69 -14.72 -12.02
N LYS A 30 -2.50 -13.95 -11.29
CA LYS A 30 -2.80 -12.56 -11.65
C LYS A 30 -2.25 -11.62 -10.60
N VAL A 31 -1.35 -10.74 -11.03
CA VAL A 31 -0.83 -9.65 -10.22
C VAL A 31 -1.41 -8.34 -10.77
N THR A 32 -1.81 -7.43 -9.90
CA THR A 32 -2.22 -6.08 -10.30
C THR A 32 -1.25 -5.06 -9.71
N ARG A 33 -0.81 -4.12 -10.55
CA ARG A 33 0.03 -2.98 -10.16
C ARG A 33 -0.82 -1.72 -10.26
N ARG A 34 -0.83 -0.90 -9.21
CA ARG A 34 -1.56 0.37 -9.19
C ARG A 34 -0.72 1.45 -8.54
N ARG A 35 -0.68 2.62 -9.16
CA ARG A 35 -0.10 3.83 -8.58
C ARG A 35 -1.15 4.66 -7.86
N GLY A 36 -0.73 5.32 -6.80
CA GLY A 36 -1.58 6.20 -6.03
C GLY A 36 -0.84 6.87 -4.89
N THR A 37 -1.57 7.57 -4.05
CA THR A 37 -1.04 8.30 -2.89
C THR A 37 -1.62 7.71 -1.62
N LEU A 38 -0.78 7.48 -0.60
CA LEU A 38 -1.26 7.07 0.73
C LEU A 38 -2.08 8.21 1.33
N LYS A 39 -3.40 8.05 1.43
CA LYS A 39 -4.28 9.13 1.84
C LYS A 39 -4.56 9.13 3.34
N GLU A 40 -4.91 7.98 3.89
CA GLU A 40 -5.31 7.84 5.29
C GLU A 40 -4.89 6.50 5.88
N THR A 41 -4.74 6.46 7.19
CA THR A 41 -4.54 5.23 7.96
C THR A 41 -5.58 5.14 9.08
N TYR A 42 -6.10 3.94 9.29
CA TYR A 42 -7.10 3.60 10.30
C TYR A 42 -6.57 2.44 11.16
N PRO A 43 -7.23 2.05 12.26
CA PRO A 43 -6.72 0.99 13.12
C PRO A 43 -6.44 -0.36 12.42
N ALA A 44 -7.22 -0.72 11.38
CA ALA A 44 -7.11 -2.01 10.70
C ALA A 44 -6.73 -1.93 9.21
N ILE A 45 -6.91 -0.76 8.58
CA ILE A 45 -6.75 -0.56 7.14
C ILE A 45 -6.03 0.75 6.84
N PHE A 46 -5.51 0.87 5.64
CA PHE A 46 -5.05 2.13 5.06
C PHE A 46 -5.70 2.34 3.70
N VAL A 47 -5.75 3.60 3.29
CA VAL A 47 -6.47 4.06 2.11
C VAL A 47 -5.49 4.67 1.12
N VAL A 48 -5.60 4.24 -0.14
CA VAL A 48 -4.81 4.77 -1.26
C VAL A 48 -5.77 5.43 -2.24
N ASP A 49 -5.55 6.72 -2.51
CA ASP A 49 -6.19 7.41 -3.64
C ASP A 49 -5.43 7.01 -4.91
N LEU A 50 -6.12 6.42 -5.88
CA LEU A 50 -5.53 5.90 -7.10
C LEU A 50 -5.48 6.95 -8.20
N ASP A 51 -4.47 6.85 -9.06
CA ASP A 51 -4.42 7.66 -10.28
C ASP A 51 -5.57 7.24 -11.22
N GLN A 52 -6.49 8.16 -11.48
CA GLN A 52 -7.67 7.94 -12.34
C GLN A 52 -7.31 7.79 -13.82
N SER A 53 -6.12 8.24 -14.24
CA SER A 53 -5.62 7.98 -15.60
C SER A 53 -5.29 6.51 -15.83
N GLU A 54 -4.98 5.76 -14.75
CA GLU A 54 -4.60 4.35 -14.80
C GLU A 54 -5.66 3.40 -14.24
N ASN A 55 -6.67 3.91 -13.51
CA ASN A 55 -7.61 3.09 -12.76
C ASN A 55 -9.06 3.60 -12.86
N ALA A 56 -10.01 2.67 -13.00
CA ALA A 56 -11.45 2.97 -13.07
C ALA A 56 -12.08 3.36 -11.71
N PHE A 57 -11.35 3.22 -10.61
CA PHE A 57 -11.82 3.52 -9.25
C PHE A 57 -10.92 4.56 -8.62
N GLU A 58 -11.51 5.52 -7.90
CA GLU A 58 -10.80 6.64 -7.27
C GLU A 58 -9.98 6.22 -6.04
N ARG A 59 -10.44 5.21 -5.28
CA ARG A 59 -9.87 4.87 -3.98
C ARG A 59 -9.95 3.37 -3.70
N VAL A 60 -8.91 2.83 -3.04
CA VAL A 60 -8.88 1.45 -2.57
C VAL A 60 -8.32 1.39 -1.15
N SER A 61 -8.89 0.51 -0.33
CA SER A 61 -8.40 0.20 1.01
C SER A 61 -7.72 -1.16 1.08
N TYR A 62 -6.67 -1.27 1.88
CA TYR A 62 -5.95 -2.51 2.16
C TYR A 62 -5.74 -2.69 3.67
N SER A 63 -5.65 -3.94 4.14
CA SER A 63 -5.37 -4.22 5.54
C SER A 63 -3.87 -4.27 5.83
N TYR A 64 -3.47 -4.06 7.08
CA TYR A 64 -2.07 -4.29 7.49
C TYR A 64 -1.70 -5.79 7.45
N ALA A 65 -2.71 -6.66 7.61
CA ALA A 65 -2.52 -8.10 7.48
C ALA A 65 -2.13 -8.49 6.05
N ASP A 66 -2.58 -7.76 5.04
CA ASP A 66 -2.21 -8.01 3.64
C ASP A 66 -0.70 -7.79 3.40
N LEU A 67 -0.14 -6.74 4.02
CA LEU A 67 1.30 -6.48 3.98
C LEU A 67 2.08 -7.53 4.77
N LEU A 68 1.57 -7.92 5.95
CA LEU A 68 2.20 -8.91 6.81
C LEU A 68 2.25 -10.30 6.14
N THR A 69 1.15 -10.70 5.51
CA THR A 69 0.99 -11.99 4.82
C THR A 69 1.52 -11.97 3.38
N LYS A 70 2.00 -10.80 2.92
CA LYS A 70 2.55 -10.58 1.57
C LYS A 70 1.52 -10.85 0.45
N SER A 71 0.22 -10.76 0.74
CA SER A 71 -0.82 -10.76 -0.29
C SER A 71 -0.72 -9.51 -1.17
N ILE A 72 -0.17 -8.43 -0.59
CA ILE A 72 0.22 -7.21 -1.31
C ILE A 72 1.65 -6.79 -0.95
N LYS A 73 2.25 -5.97 -1.81
CA LYS A 73 3.48 -5.23 -1.56
C LYS A 73 3.25 -3.76 -1.90
N ILE A 74 3.92 -2.87 -1.18
CA ILE A 74 3.94 -1.44 -1.46
C ILE A 74 5.38 -0.97 -1.64
N THR A 75 5.57 0.04 -2.48
CA THR A 75 6.87 0.70 -2.69
C THR A 75 6.61 2.19 -2.81
N PHE A 76 7.24 2.98 -1.95
CA PHE A 76 7.16 4.45 -1.98
C PHE A 76 8.16 5.00 -3.01
N GLU A 77 7.77 6.04 -3.75
CA GLU A 77 8.60 6.60 -4.84
C GLU A 77 9.95 7.19 -4.34
N GLY A 78 10.07 7.51 -3.05
CA GLY A 78 11.31 7.97 -2.43
C GLY A 78 12.28 6.85 -1.99
N GLU A 79 11.85 5.59 -1.97
CA GLU A 79 12.66 4.47 -1.47
C GLU A 79 13.44 3.75 -2.59
N GLU A 80 13.22 4.09 -3.87
CA GLU A 80 13.95 3.50 -5.01
C GLU A 80 15.41 3.94 -5.12
N LYS A 81 15.86 4.96 -4.37
CA LYS A 81 17.23 5.48 -4.43
C LYS A 81 18.20 4.91 -3.38
N ALA A 82 17.79 3.93 -2.58
CA ALA A 82 18.63 3.30 -1.57
C ALA A 82 18.79 1.79 -1.82
N SER A 83 19.54 1.43 -2.85
CA SER A 83 20.15 0.10 -3.02
C SER A 83 21.45 0.22 -3.81
#